data_AF-A0A7S0EH59-F1
#
_entry.id   AF-A0A7S0EH59-F1
#
_cell.length_a   1.000
_cell.length_b   1.000
_cell.length_c   1.000
_cell.angle_alpha   90.00
_cell.angle_beta   90.00
_cell.angle_gamma   90.00
#
_symmetry.space_group_name_H-M   'P 1'
#
loop_
_entity.id
_entity.type
_entity.pdbx_description
1 polymer ?
#
loop_
_entity_poly.entity_id
_entity_poly.type
_entity_poly.pdbx_seq_one_letter_code
_entity_poly.pdbx_strand_id
1 'polypeptide(L)'
;KVPAMVLMRLTCPVIDVDKPNSGWCKSAVLVQLALCPPILVWCILLHGFPSISAATCHIAFACSLVFGLLAAAVVHVSSRHDEPPSYLPLLAFLGFFTSIAWIYALAAELVHLLQALGAVLDVSDTLMGLTVLSLANSVGDLVANLAMARAGMPSMAAAACIGAPLLNLLFGGGLATFLGNLLVASPYPFELNLQLYVSILFLTFSLIAMLVYAIMHKFEIRATLGFILILIYGAFMVTCLGFEAWGGRKLLTTNIGPQVRSGNFDFRASD
;
A
#
# COMPACT_ATOMS: atom_id res chain seq x y z
N LYS A 1 5.83 4.80 22.00
CA LYS A 1 4.59 4.00 21.95
C LYS A 1 3.37 4.80 22.41
N VAL A 2 3.41 5.48 23.56
CA VAL A 2 2.27 6.27 24.10
C VAL A 2 1.78 7.42 23.19
N PRO A 3 2.62 8.30 22.62
CA PRO A 3 2.12 9.46 21.86
C PRO A 3 1.46 9.07 20.53
N ALA A 4 2.02 8.10 19.79
CA ALA A 4 1.42 7.58 18.55
C ALA A 4 0.09 6.85 18.81
N MET A 5 0.00 6.13 19.93
CA MET A 5 -1.22 5.42 20.33
C MET A 5 -2.32 6.38 20.78
N VAL A 6 -1.96 7.51 21.40
CA VAL A 6 -2.91 8.59 21.73
C VAL A 6 -3.41 9.28 20.45
N LEU A 7 -2.53 9.57 19.49
CA LEU A 7 -2.92 10.16 18.21
C LEU A 7 -3.88 9.25 17.42
N MET A 8 -3.61 7.94 17.35
CA MET A 8 -4.50 6.98 16.69
C MET A 8 -5.83 6.76 17.41
N ARG A 9 -5.82 6.78 18.76
CA ARG A 9 -7.07 6.74 19.55
C ARG A 9 -7.91 8.02 19.41
N LEU A 10 -7.29 9.14 19.05
CA LEU A 10 -7.98 10.40 18.79
C LEU A 10 -8.55 10.49 17.37
N THR A 11 -8.12 9.64 16.44
CA THR A 11 -8.56 9.67 15.03
C THR A 11 -9.42 8.48 14.63
N CYS A 12 -9.36 7.35 15.33
CA CYS A 12 -10.16 6.16 15.04
C CYS A 12 -10.96 5.70 16.27
N PRO A 13 -12.30 5.58 16.20
CA PRO A 13 -13.11 5.06 17.28
C PRO A 13 -12.78 3.57 17.49
N VAL A 14 -12.19 3.25 18.64
CA VAL A 14 -11.99 1.86 19.07
C VAL A 14 -13.20 1.47 19.91
N ILE A 15 -14.13 0.73 19.29
CA ILE A 15 -15.25 0.11 19.99
C ILE A 15 -14.75 -1.21 20.55
N ASP A 16 -14.61 -1.26 21.87
CA ASP A 16 -14.04 -2.40 22.58
C ASP A 16 -15.19 -3.18 23.21
N VAL A 17 -15.68 -4.20 22.49
CA VAL A 17 -16.90 -4.95 22.86
C VAL A 17 -16.73 -5.70 24.19
N ASP A 18 -15.49 -5.97 24.58
CA ASP A 18 -15.13 -6.70 25.81
C ASP A 18 -15.15 -5.84 27.08
N LYS A 19 -15.35 -4.52 26.96
CA LYS A 19 -15.43 -3.59 28.10
C LYS A 19 -16.88 -3.19 28.42
N PRO A 20 -17.21 -2.90 29.69
CA PRO A 20 -18.50 -2.31 30.04
C PRO A 20 -18.70 -1.00 29.25
N ASN A 21 -19.90 -0.81 28.70
CA ASN A 21 -20.27 0.29 27.80
C ASN A 21 -19.47 0.38 26.49
N SER A 22 -18.93 -0.74 26.00
CA SER A 22 -18.17 -0.82 24.74
C SER A 22 -16.96 0.13 24.65
N GLY A 23 -16.44 0.60 25.79
CA GLY A 23 -15.37 1.60 25.85
C GLY A 23 -15.82 3.04 25.51
N TRP A 24 -17.11 3.36 25.61
CA TRP A 24 -17.69 4.67 25.31
C TRP A 24 -16.99 5.81 26.06
N CYS A 25 -16.37 6.71 25.29
CA CYS A 25 -15.80 7.96 25.78
C CYS A 25 -16.35 9.11 24.91
N LYS A 26 -17.32 9.86 25.45
CA LYS A 26 -17.98 10.97 24.74
C LYS A 26 -16.97 11.99 24.18
N SER A 27 -15.94 12.35 24.97
CA SER A 27 -14.91 13.29 24.54
C SER A 27 -14.05 12.80 23.37
N ALA A 28 -13.69 11.52 23.35
CA ALA A 28 -12.92 10.92 22.25
C ALA A 28 -13.73 10.94 20.95
N VAL A 29 -15.02 10.58 21.02
CA VAL A 29 -15.93 10.57 19.87
C VAL A 29 -16.18 11.98 19.32
N LEU A 30 -16.31 12.98 20.18
CA LEU A 30 -16.50 14.38 19.77
C LEU A 30 -15.28 14.93 19.04
N VAL A 31 -14.08 14.64 19.56
CA VAL A 31 -12.82 15.04 18.94
C VAL A 31 -12.63 14.33 17.58
N GLN A 32 -12.97 13.04 17.50
CA GLN A 32 -12.93 12.27 16.25
C GLN A 32 -13.90 12.82 15.20
N LEU A 33 -15.14 13.14 15.60
CA LEU A 33 -16.16 13.63 14.67
C LEU A 33 -15.83 15.03 14.15
N ALA A 34 -15.12 15.84 14.94
CA ALA A 34 -14.61 17.16 14.52
C ALA A 34 -13.40 17.07 13.58
N LEU A 35 -12.48 16.13 13.82
CA LEU A 35 -11.21 16.03 13.08
C LEU A 35 -11.27 15.12 11.85
N CYS A 36 -12.10 14.08 11.84
CA CYS A 36 -12.14 13.11 10.73
C CYS A 36 -12.54 13.74 9.38
N PRO A 37 -13.64 14.50 9.27
CA PRO A 37 -14.07 15.08 8.00
C PRO A 37 -13.02 16.02 7.36
N PRO A 38 -12.39 16.96 8.09
CA PRO A 38 -11.38 17.83 7.50
C PRO A 38 -10.10 17.09 7.11
N ILE A 39 -9.71 16.07 7.87
CA ILE A 39 -8.55 15.22 7.52
C ILE A 39 -8.84 14.41 6.25
N LEU A 40 -10.04 13.82 6.13
CA LEU A 40 -10.48 13.11 4.92
C LEU A 40 -10.42 13.98 3.68
N VAL A 41 -11.01 15.17 3.76
CA VAL A 41 -11.07 16.11 2.64
C VAL A 41 -9.67 16.61 2.28
N TRP A 42 -8.82 16.86 3.27
CA TRP A 42 -7.42 17.22 3.05
C TRP A 42 -6.66 16.12 2.30
N CYS A 43 -6.78 14.86 2.74
CA CYS A 43 -6.11 13.72 2.11
C CYS A 43 -6.58 13.50 0.67
N ILE A 44 -7.88 13.59 0.40
CA ILE A 44 -8.45 13.39 -0.94
C ILE A 44 -8.06 14.53 -1.88
N LEU A 45 -8.07 15.78 -1.42
CA LEU A 45 -7.74 16.92 -2.27
C LEU A 45 -6.26 17.02 -2.60
N LEU A 46 -5.37 16.69 -1.65
CA LEU A 46 -3.93 16.70 -1.90
C LEU A 46 -3.47 15.59 -2.86
N HIS A 47 -4.08 14.39 -2.76
CA HIS A 47 -3.61 13.22 -3.52
C HIS A 47 -4.46 12.90 -4.76
N GLY A 48 -5.75 13.24 -4.74
CA GLY A 48 -6.69 12.90 -5.82
C GLY A 48 -6.72 13.90 -6.97
N PHE A 49 -6.34 15.16 -6.74
CA PHE A 49 -6.47 16.22 -7.74
C PHE A 49 -5.27 17.19 -7.73
N PRO A 50 -4.19 16.88 -8.48
CA PRO A 50 -2.95 17.66 -8.46
C PRO A 50 -3.08 19.08 -9.03
N SER A 51 -4.20 19.43 -9.68
CA SER A 51 -4.40 20.72 -10.37
C SER A 51 -5.36 21.68 -9.66
N ILE A 52 -5.67 21.46 -8.37
CA ILE A 52 -6.57 22.33 -7.60
C ILE A 52 -5.78 23.49 -6.97
N SER A 53 -6.31 24.70 -7.08
CA SER A 53 -5.76 25.89 -6.41
C SER A 53 -5.73 25.70 -4.89
N ALA A 54 -4.64 26.12 -4.24
CA ALA A 54 -4.48 26.07 -2.79
C ALA A 54 -5.66 26.73 -2.04
N ALA A 55 -6.25 27.78 -2.61
CA ALA A 55 -7.44 28.43 -2.05
C ALA A 55 -8.64 27.49 -1.95
N THR A 56 -8.90 26.68 -2.98
CA THR A 56 -9.99 25.70 -3.00
C THR A 56 -9.77 24.59 -1.97
N CYS A 57 -8.52 24.17 -1.77
CA CYS A 57 -8.17 23.19 -0.72
C CYS A 57 -8.44 23.73 0.69
N HIS A 58 -8.05 24.99 0.96
CA HIS A 58 -8.32 25.62 2.25
C HIS A 58 -9.81 25.85 2.51
N ILE A 59 -10.58 26.23 1.48
CA ILE A 59 -12.03 26.40 1.59
C ILE A 59 -12.71 25.05 1.87
N ALA A 60 -12.34 23.99 1.15
CA ALA A 60 -12.90 22.67 1.36
C ALA A 60 -12.54 22.08 2.74
N PHE A 61 -11.33 22.35 3.23
CA PHE A 61 -10.93 22.03 4.61
C PHE A 61 -11.77 22.79 5.65
N ALA A 62 -11.98 24.09 5.45
CA ALA A 62 -12.80 24.90 6.36
C ALA A 62 -14.26 24.42 6.38
N CYS A 63 -14.85 24.13 5.22
CA CYS A 63 -16.22 23.62 5.13
C CYS A 63 -16.39 22.26 5.82
N SER A 64 -15.42 21.35 5.65
CA SER A 64 -15.45 20.02 6.28
C SER A 64 -15.19 20.07 7.78
N LEU A 65 -14.36 21.00 8.26
CA LEU A 65 -14.19 21.28 9.69
C LEU A 65 -15.51 21.76 10.31
N VAL A 66 -16.22 22.70 9.65
CA VAL A 66 -17.52 23.18 10.12
C VAL A 66 -18.54 22.04 10.15
N PHE A 67 -18.58 21.20 9.12
CA PHE A 67 -19.45 20.03 9.09
C PHE A 67 -19.15 19.04 10.23
N GLY A 68 -17.86 18.76 10.49
CA GLY A 68 -17.43 17.91 11.60
C GLY A 68 -17.79 18.48 12.97
N LEU A 69 -17.63 19.80 13.17
CA LEU A 69 -18.01 20.49 14.40
C LEU A 69 -19.53 20.50 14.61
N LEU A 70 -20.33 20.67 13.56
CA LEU A 70 -21.79 20.57 13.64
C LEU A 70 -22.24 19.16 14.00
N ALA A 71 -21.66 18.14 13.38
CA ALA A 71 -21.93 16.75 13.71
C ALA A 71 -21.52 16.43 15.18
N ALA A 72 -20.36 16.94 15.63
CA ALA A 72 -19.94 16.85 17.03
C ALA A 72 -20.91 17.56 17.98
N ALA A 73 -21.43 18.74 17.63
CA ALA A 73 -22.42 19.45 18.44
C ALA A 73 -23.74 18.66 18.55
N VAL A 74 -24.22 18.07 17.45
CA VAL A 74 -25.42 17.21 17.45
C VAL A 74 -25.23 16.00 18.37
N VAL A 75 -24.09 15.33 18.29
CA VAL A 75 -23.76 14.18 19.18
C VAL A 75 -23.60 14.64 20.63
N HIS A 76 -23.04 15.83 20.87
CA HIS A 76 -22.91 16.36 22.23
C HIS A 76 -24.27 16.59 22.89
N VAL A 77 -25.24 17.11 22.13
CA VAL A 77 -26.60 17.41 22.61
C VAL A 77 -27.46 16.14 22.70
N SER A 78 -27.35 15.23 21.73
CA SER A 78 -28.18 14.02 21.64
C SER A 78 -27.70 12.88 22.54
N SER A 79 -26.43 12.85 22.96
CA SER A 79 -25.81 11.67 23.58
C SER A 79 -25.54 11.86 25.09
N ARG A 80 -25.94 10.87 25.90
CA ARG A 80 -25.69 10.80 27.35
C ARG A 80 -24.29 10.25 27.64
N HIS A 81 -23.77 10.56 28.82
CA HIS A 81 -22.38 10.23 29.18
C HIS A 81 -22.19 8.72 29.48
N ASP A 82 -23.26 8.04 29.90
CA ASP A 82 -23.19 6.72 30.50
C ASP A 82 -23.77 5.59 29.62
N GLU A 83 -24.42 5.92 28.49
CA GLU A 83 -25.02 4.94 27.59
C GLU A 83 -24.61 5.21 26.13
N PRO A 84 -24.25 4.17 25.36
CA PRO A 84 -23.92 4.33 23.95
C PRO A 84 -25.17 4.75 23.14
N PRO A 85 -25.06 5.75 22.24
CA PRO A 85 -26.18 6.15 21.41
C PRO A 85 -26.57 5.06 20.41
N SER A 86 -27.85 4.97 20.04
CA SER A 86 -28.35 3.98 19.08
C SER A 86 -27.71 4.07 17.69
N TYR A 87 -27.11 5.22 17.34
CA TYR A 87 -26.37 5.44 16.09
C TYR A 87 -24.86 5.13 16.19
N LEU A 88 -24.39 4.52 17.29
CA LEU A 88 -23.00 4.08 17.44
C LEU A 88 -22.49 3.21 16.27
N PRO A 89 -23.26 2.26 15.70
CA PRO A 89 -22.80 1.46 14.55
C PRO A 89 -22.56 2.30 13.29
N LEU A 90 -23.38 3.34 13.06
CA LEU A 90 -23.18 4.28 11.95
C LEU A 90 -21.88 5.07 12.14
N LEU A 91 -21.60 5.48 13.39
CA LEU A 91 -20.36 6.16 13.74
C LEU A 91 -19.13 5.26 13.55
N ALA A 92 -19.26 3.98 13.89
CA ALA A 92 -18.23 2.96 13.66
C ALA A 92 -17.93 2.80 12.16
N PHE A 93 -18.98 2.78 11.34
CA PHE A 93 -18.87 2.69 9.88
C PHE A 93 -18.15 3.91 9.30
N LEU A 94 -18.48 5.13 9.75
CA LEU A 94 -17.73 6.33 9.38
C LEU A 94 -16.26 6.25 9.82
N GLY A 95 -16.00 5.75 11.03
CA GLY A 95 -14.67 5.48 11.57
C GLY A 95 -13.83 4.54 10.68
N PHE A 96 -14.47 3.54 10.08
CA PHE A 96 -13.83 2.61 9.16
C PHE A 96 -13.35 3.31 7.87
N PHE A 97 -14.20 4.13 7.22
CA PHE A 97 -13.76 4.89 6.03
C PHE A 97 -12.66 5.89 6.35
N THR A 98 -12.72 6.51 7.52
CA THR A 98 -11.67 7.43 7.97
C THR A 98 -10.34 6.71 8.17
N SER A 99 -10.38 5.47 8.65
CA SER A 99 -9.19 4.62 8.79
C SER A 99 -8.60 4.27 7.42
N ILE A 100 -9.44 3.91 6.44
CA ILE A 100 -9.00 3.61 5.07
C ILE A 100 -8.29 4.80 4.44
N ALA A 101 -8.86 5.99 4.55
CA ALA A 101 -8.25 7.19 4.00
C ALA A 101 -6.93 7.55 4.70
N TRP A 102 -6.81 7.31 6.01
CA TRP A 102 -5.55 7.46 6.73
C TRP A 102 -4.48 6.48 6.24
N ILE A 103 -4.85 5.22 6.03
CA ILE A 103 -3.94 4.21 5.47
C ILE A 103 -3.48 4.67 4.07
N TYR A 104 -4.39 5.17 3.23
CA TYR A 104 -4.06 5.69 1.91
C TYR A 104 -3.12 6.90 1.97
N ALA A 105 -3.40 7.89 2.82
CA ALA A 105 -2.56 9.07 2.98
C ALA A 105 -1.16 8.72 3.52
N LEU A 106 -1.09 7.85 4.53
CA LEU A 106 0.19 7.36 5.05
C LEU A 106 0.96 6.58 3.98
N ALA A 107 0.29 5.74 3.19
CA ALA A 107 0.93 5.02 2.09
C ALA A 107 1.47 5.99 1.03
N ALA A 108 0.73 7.03 0.67
CA ALA A 108 1.17 8.04 -0.29
C ALA A 108 2.39 8.83 0.21
N GLU A 109 2.36 9.31 1.46
CA GLU A 109 3.50 9.99 2.08
C GLU A 109 4.73 9.08 2.16
N LEU A 110 4.55 7.80 2.50
CA LEU A 110 5.65 6.83 2.51
C LEU A 110 6.26 6.66 1.11
N VAL A 111 5.45 6.62 0.05
CA VAL A 111 5.96 6.56 -1.33
C VAL A 111 6.71 7.84 -1.69
N HIS A 112 6.19 9.03 -1.39
CA HIS A 112 6.90 10.29 -1.63
C HIS A 112 8.23 10.38 -0.88
N LEU A 113 8.27 9.92 0.37
CA LEU A 113 9.51 9.84 1.15
C LEU A 113 10.51 8.87 0.53
N LEU A 114 10.05 7.72 0.03
CA LEU A 114 10.89 6.76 -0.68
C LEU A 114 11.45 7.33 -1.99
N GLN A 115 10.66 8.09 -2.73
CA GLN A 115 11.12 8.79 -3.94
C GLN A 115 12.15 9.87 -3.61
N ALA A 116 11.93 10.65 -2.54
CA ALA A 116 12.91 11.62 -2.06
C ALA A 116 14.23 10.96 -1.64
N LEU A 117 14.16 9.82 -0.94
CA LEU A 117 15.34 9.03 -0.59
C LEU A 117 16.04 8.45 -1.83
N GLY A 118 15.27 7.95 -2.80
CA GLY A 118 15.79 7.48 -4.09
C GLY A 118 16.55 8.59 -4.82
N ALA A 119 16.02 9.82 -4.83
CA ALA A 119 16.67 10.97 -5.43
C ALA A 119 17.98 11.36 -4.72
N VAL A 120 18.06 11.24 -3.38
CA VAL A 120 19.29 11.51 -2.61
C VAL A 120 20.34 10.43 -2.80
N LEU A 121 19.93 9.17 -2.90
CA LEU A 121 20.82 8.02 -3.07
C LEU A 121 21.17 7.74 -4.55
N ASP A 122 20.60 8.50 -5.48
CA ASP A 122 20.64 8.30 -6.94
C ASP A 122 20.24 6.87 -7.36
N VAL A 123 19.17 6.36 -6.73
CA VAL A 123 18.57 5.05 -6.99
C VAL A 123 17.17 5.24 -7.60
N SER A 124 16.82 4.46 -8.62
CA SER A 124 15.50 4.50 -9.24
C SER A 124 14.33 4.20 -8.27
N ASP A 125 13.20 4.88 -8.48
CA ASP A 125 11.94 4.66 -7.74
C ASP A 125 11.51 3.18 -7.76
N THR A 126 11.68 2.52 -8.91
CA THR A 126 11.37 1.09 -9.09
C THR A 126 12.21 0.21 -8.17
N LEU A 127 13.51 0.49 -8.03
CA LEU A 127 14.39 -0.27 -7.16
C LEU A 127 14.09 0.01 -5.68
N MET A 128 13.75 1.25 -5.31
CA MET A 128 13.31 1.60 -3.96
C MET A 128 12.01 0.87 -3.58
N GLY A 129 11.06 0.77 -4.50
CA GLY A 129 9.83 0.00 -4.32
C GLY A 129 10.09 -1.51 -4.20
N LEU A 130 10.93 -2.06 -5.09
CA LEU A 130 11.27 -3.48 -5.09
C LEU A 130 12.05 -3.92 -3.85
N THR A 131 12.86 -3.02 -3.27
CA THR A 131 13.72 -3.34 -2.12
C THR A 131 13.07 -2.93 -0.82
N VAL A 132 12.93 -1.63 -0.55
CA VAL A 132 12.50 -1.12 0.76
C VAL A 132 11.02 -1.39 1.00
N LEU A 133 10.15 -1.04 0.04
CA LEU A 133 8.70 -1.20 0.22
C LEU A 133 8.30 -2.68 0.26
N SER A 134 8.84 -3.48 -0.67
CA SER A 134 8.61 -4.93 -0.71
C SER A 134 9.12 -5.64 0.55
N LEU A 135 10.35 -5.33 1.00
CA LEU A 135 10.91 -5.93 2.21
C LEU A 135 10.13 -5.52 3.45
N ALA A 136 9.69 -4.26 3.56
CA ALA A 136 8.83 -3.81 4.66
C ALA A 136 7.53 -4.63 4.74
N ASN A 137 6.91 -4.93 3.59
CA ASN A 137 5.71 -5.76 3.53
C ASN A 137 5.98 -7.22 3.95
N SER A 138 7.10 -7.80 3.52
CA SER A 138 7.43 -9.20 3.80
C SER A 138 8.09 -9.47 5.16
N VAL A 139 8.62 -8.47 5.87
CA VAL A 139 9.26 -8.68 7.19
C VAL A 139 8.25 -9.16 8.23
N GLY A 140 7.02 -8.64 8.23
CA GLY A 140 5.96 -9.11 9.13
C GLY A 140 5.61 -10.57 8.88
N ASP A 141 5.45 -10.94 7.61
CA ASP A 141 5.21 -12.32 7.19
C ASP A 141 6.36 -13.24 7.57
N LEU A 142 7.61 -12.80 7.45
CA LEU A 142 8.79 -13.58 7.85
C LEU A 142 8.77 -13.89 9.36
N VAL A 143 8.47 -12.90 10.20
CA VAL A 143 8.41 -13.08 11.66
C VAL A 143 7.27 -14.03 12.03
N ALA A 144 6.09 -13.87 11.42
CA ALA A 144 4.94 -14.73 11.66
C ALA A 144 5.21 -16.18 11.23
N ASN A 145 5.75 -16.38 10.02
CA ASN A 145 6.10 -17.71 9.51
C ASN A 145 7.19 -18.38 10.35
N LEU A 146 8.20 -17.63 10.80
CA LEU A 146 9.23 -18.14 11.70
C LEU A 146 8.66 -18.55 13.05
N ALA A 147 7.72 -17.78 13.59
CA ALA A 147 7.02 -18.14 14.83
C ALA A 147 6.23 -19.44 14.69
N MET A 148 5.47 -19.61 13.60
CA MET A 148 4.73 -20.85 13.31
C MET A 148 5.65 -22.05 13.10
N ALA A 149 6.77 -21.86 12.41
CA ALA A 149 7.76 -22.92 12.22
C ALA A 149 8.39 -23.35 13.56
N ARG A 150 8.71 -22.40 14.44
CA ARG A 150 9.22 -22.67 15.80
C ARG A 150 8.18 -23.31 16.72
N ALA A 151 6.89 -23.07 16.47
CA ALA A 151 5.79 -23.73 17.17
C ALA A 151 5.54 -25.19 16.70
N GLY A 152 6.38 -25.72 15.79
CA GLY A 152 6.25 -27.09 15.31
C GLY A 152 5.27 -27.27 14.15
N MET A 153 4.88 -26.19 13.47
CA MET A 153 3.94 -26.20 12.34
C MET A 153 4.61 -25.76 11.01
N PRO A 154 5.68 -26.43 10.54
CA PRO A 154 6.44 -26.00 9.37
C PRO A 154 5.64 -26.10 8.05
N SER A 155 4.74 -27.08 7.93
CA SER A 155 3.87 -27.25 6.76
C SER A 155 2.88 -26.09 6.62
N MET A 156 2.31 -25.64 7.74
CA MET A 156 1.43 -24.46 7.77
C MET A 156 2.21 -23.17 7.44
N ALA A 157 3.41 -23.01 8.01
CA ALA A 157 4.28 -21.86 7.70
C ALA A 157 4.66 -21.80 6.22
N ALA A 158 4.92 -22.95 5.58
CA ALA A 158 5.21 -23.02 4.16
C ALA A 158 4.00 -22.67 3.28
N ALA A 159 2.82 -23.17 3.64
CA ALA A 159 1.58 -22.82 2.95
C ALA A 159 1.27 -21.31 3.07
N ALA A 160 1.47 -20.73 4.25
CA ALA A 160 1.27 -19.30 4.49
C ALA A 160 2.26 -18.43 3.70
N CYS A 161 3.54 -18.84 3.62
CA CYS A 161 4.58 -18.15 2.85
C CYS A 161 4.28 -18.10 1.33
N ILE A 162 3.63 -19.13 0.79
CA ILE A 162 3.20 -19.15 -0.63
C ILE A 162 1.86 -18.41 -0.81
N GLY A 163 0.93 -18.61 0.13
CA GLY A 163 -0.42 -18.07 0.06
C GLY A 163 -0.49 -16.55 0.17
N ALA A 164 0.28 -15.94 1.08
CA ALA A 164 0.22 -14.50 1.31
C ALA A 164 0.62 -13.68 0.07
N PRO A 165 1.77 -13.92 -0.60
CA PRO A 165 2.11 -13.24 -1.85
C PRO A 165 1.12 -13.51 -2.99
N LEU A 166 0.58 -14.73 -3.08
CA LEU A 166 -0.39 -15.10 -4.11
C LEU A 166 -1.71 -14.33 -3.95
N LEU A 167 -2.21 -14.19 -2.72
CA LEU A 167 -3.39 -13.37 -2.43
C LEU A 167 -3.12 -11.89 -2.67
N ASN A 168 -1.94 -11.38 -2.29
CA ASN A 168 -1.56 -9.99 -2.57
C ASN A 168 -1.51 -9.70 -4.08
N LEU A 169 -1.03 -10.65 -4.90
CA LEU A 169 -1.03 -10.51 -6.35
C LEU A 169 -2.45 -10.54 -6.92
N LEU A 170 -3.30 -11.45 -6.46
CA LEU A 170 -4.66 -11.63 -6.97
C LEU A 170 -5.59 -10.47 -6.60
N PHE A 171 -5.66 -10.11 -5.32
CA PHE A 171 -6.55 -9.06 -4.82
C PHE A 171 -5.90 -7.67 -4.89
N GLY A 172 -4.61 -7.56 -4.59
CA GLY A 172 -3.91 -6.28 -4.64
C GLY A 172 -3.67 -5.82 -6.08
N GLY A 173 -3.03 -6.66 -6.90
CA GLY A 173 -2.75 -6.32 -8.30
C GLY A 173 -3.93 -6.58 -9.24
N GLY A 174 -4.43 -7.82 -9.25
CA GLY A 174 -5.45 -8.27 -10.20
C GLY A 174 -6.79 -7.56 -10.04
N LEU A 175 -7.37 -7.58 -8.84
CA LEU A 175 -8.68 -6.95 -8.61
C LEU A 175 -8.61 -5.42 -8.73
N ALA A 176 -7.54 -4.78 -8.24
CA ALA A 176 -7.40 -3.32 -8.34
C ALA A 176 -7.31 -2.85 -9.79
N THR A 177 -6.53 -3.53 -10.64
CA THR A 177 -6.41 -3.20 -12.06
C THR A 177 -7.68 -3.51 -12.84
N PHE A 178 -8.39 -4.59 -12.48
CA PHE A 178 -9.71 -4.90 -13.03
C PHE A 178 -10.74 -3.81 -12.71
N LEU A 179 -10.83 -3.38 -11.45
CA LEU A 179 -11.72 -2.30 -11.03
C LEU A 179 -11.33 -0.96 -11.66
N GLY A 180 -10.03 -0.67 -11.75
CA GLY A 180 -9.52 0.53 -12.41
C GLY A 180 -9.95 0.62 -13.87
N ASN A 181 -9.79 -0.47 -14.63
CA ASN A 181 -10.23 -0.54 -16.02
C ASN A 181 -11.77 -0.42 -16.16
N LEU A 182 -12.52 -1.03 -15.24
CA LEU A 182 -13.99 -0.99 -15.27
C LEU A 182 -14.54 0.42 -14.96
N LEU A 183 -13.94 1.13 -14.00
CA LEU A 183 -14.43 2.42 -13.52
C LEU A 183 -13.92 3.60 -14.35
N VAL A 184 -12.67 3.54 -14.84
CA VAL A 184 -12.01 4.65 -15.55
C VAL A 184 -12.16 4.52 -17.07
N ALA A 185 -12.62 3.38 -17.59
CA ALA A 185 -12.83 3.10 -19.02
C ALA A 185 -11.62 3.46 -19.92
N SER A 186 -10.42 3.46 -19.35
CA SER A 186 -9.16 3.70 -20.04
C SER A 186 -8.25 2.52 -19.74
N PRO A 187 -7.59 1.90 -20.75
CA PRO A 187 -6.64 0.82 -20.51
C PRO A 187 -5.53 1.30 -19.59
N TYR A 188 -5.36 0.66 -18.43
CA TYR A 188 -4.21 0.93 -17.57
C TYR A 188 -2.92 0.64 -18.34
N PRO A 189 -2.05 1.63 -18.62
CA PRO A 189 -0.84 1.40 -19.39
C PRO A 189 0.14 0.60 -18.54
N PHE A 190 0.31 -0.68 -18.86
CA PHE A 190 1.39 -1.49 -18.32
C PHE A 190 2.68 -1.16 -19.06
N GLU A 191 3.41 -0.16 -18.59
CA GLU A 191 4.76 0.14 -19.07
C GLU A 191 5.73 -0.95 -18.60
N LEU A 192 6.03 -1.88 -19.49
CA LEU A 192 6.92 -2.99 -19.22
C LEU A 192 8.37 -2.50 -19.22
N ASN A 193 8.88 -2.22 -18.03
CA ASN A 193 10.29 -1.91 -17.81
C ASN A 193 11.15 -3.19 -17.84
N LEU A 194 12.41 -3.06 -18.29
CA LEU A 194 13.37 -4.18 -18.29
C LEU A 194 13.51 -4.82 -16.91
N GLN A 195 13.47 -4.02 -15.85
CA GLN A 195 13.55 -4.49 -14.47
C GLN A 195 12.33 -5.33 -14.05
N LEU A 196 11.15 -5.05 -14.61
CA LEU A 196 9.94 -5.83 -14.38
C LEU A 196 10.06 -7.20 -15.06
N TYR A 197 10.58 -7.25 -16.29
CA TYR A 197 10.90 -8.51 -16.98
C TYR A 197 11.90 -9.38 -16.20
N VAL A 198 12.99 -8.79 -15.72
CA VAL A 198 13.98 -9.49 -14.88
C VAL A 198 13.31 -10.04 -13.62
N SER A 199 12.45 -9.25 -12.97
CA SER A 199 11.73 -9.68 -11.77
C SER A 199 10.78 -10.85 -12.03
N ILE A 200 10.02 -10.83 -13.13
CA ILE A 200 9.14 -11.94 -13.52
C ILE A 200 9.96 -13.22 -13.82
N LEU A 201 11.09 -13.09 -14.50
CA LEU A 201 11.96 -14.21 -14.83
C LEU A 201 12.50 -14.89 -13.57
N PHE A 202 13.07 -14.11 -12.64
CA PHE A 202 13.59 -14.63 -11.37
C PHE A 202 12.48 -15.21 -10.48
N LEU A 203 11.30 -14.57 -10.44
CA LEU A 203 10.14 -15.10 -9.74
C LEU A 203 9.73 -16.46 -10.29
N THR A 204 9.60 -16.58 -11.61
CA THR A 204 9.22 -17.83 -12.29
C THR A 204 10.26 -18.92 -12.04
N PHE A 205 11.55 -18.57 -12.16
CA PHE A 205 12.66 -19.48 -11.87
C PHE A 205 12.63 -19.97 -10.41
N SER A 206 12.40 -19.07 -9.45
CA SER A 206 12.30 -19.43 -8.03
C SER A 206 11.14 -20.37 -7.73
N LEU A 207 9.99 -20.19 -8.40
CA LEU A 207 8.81 -21.01 -8.22
C LEU A 207 9.02 -22.42 -8.82
N ILE A 208 9.62 -22.50 -10.01
CA ILE A 208 9.97 -23.78 -10.63
C ILE A 208 11.00 -24.52 -9.77
N ALA A 209 12.05 -23.84 -9.29
CA ALA A 209 13.06 -24.44 -8.43
C ALA A 209 12.44 -24.99 -7.13
N MET A 210 11.52 -24.24 -6.51
CA MET A 210 10.76 -24.69 -5.34
C MET A 210 9.92 -25.93 -5.67
N LEU A 211 9.19 -25.93 -6.78
CA LEU A 211 8.32 -27.03 -7.19
C LEU A 211 9.11 -28.32 -7.47
N VAL A 212 10.20 -28.22 -8.25
CA VAL A 212 11.09 -29.36 -8.56
C VAL A 212 11.68 -29.95 -7.28
N TYR A 213 12.19 -29.09 -6.39
CA TYR A 213 12.74 -29.54 -5.11
C TYR A 213 11.68 -30.24 -4.24
N ALA A 214 10.46 -29.67 -4.17
CA ALA A 214 9.35 -30.25 -3.42
C ALA A 214 8.96 -31.64 -3.92
N ILE A 215 8.90 -31.84 -5.25
CA ILE A 215 8.58 -33.14 -5.87
C ILE A 215 9.68 -34.17 -5.56
N MET A 216 10.95 -33.79 -5.67
CA MET A 216 12.08 -34.71 -5.43
C MET A 216 12.17 -35.18 -3.98
N HIS A 217 11.81 -34.32 -3.02
CA HIS A 217 11.91 -34.60 -1.59
C HIS A 217 10.59 -35.01 -0.94
N LYS A 218 9.58 -35.43 -1.72
CA LYS A 218 8.25 -35.88 -1.22
C LYS A 218 7.61 -34.85 -0.27
N PHE A 219 7.76 -33.56 -0.56
CA PHE A 219 7.26 -32.44 0.26
C PHE A 219 7.86 -32.34 1.67
N GLU A 220 8.99 -33.00 1.94
CA GLU A 220 9.77 -32.76 3.15
C GLU A 220 10.58 -31.46 3.03
N ILE A 221 10.19 -30.44 3.80
CA ILE A 221 10.88 -29.15 3.81
C ILE A 221 12.18 -29.28 4.60
N ARG A 222 13.30 -29.27 3.87
CA ARG A 222 14.66 -29.32 4.43
C ARG A 222 15.33 -27.95 4.38
N ALA A 223 16.32 -27.73 5.25
CA ALA A 223 17.10 -26.49 5.29
C ALA A 223 17.80 -26.16 3.95
N THR A 224 18.09 -27.18 3.13
CA THR A 224 18.69 -27.02 1.80
C THR A 224 17.80 -26.20 0.86
N LEU A 225 16.48 -26.36 0.91
CA LEU A 225 15.53 -25.57 0.13
C LEU A 225 15.66 -24.08 0.48
N GLY A 226 15.72 -23.77 1.78
CA GLY A 226 15.91 -22.41 2.27
C GLY A 226 17.21 -21.78 1.78
N PHE A 227 18.31 -22.53 1.78
CA PHE A 227 19.59 -22.06 1.26
C PHE A 227 19.53 -21.75 -0.25
N ILE A 228 18.90 -22.64 -1.05
CA ILE A 228 18.70 -22.42 -2.49
C ILE A 228 17.87 -21.16 -2.74
N LEU A 229 16.77 -20.98 -2.03
CA LEU A 229 15.89 -19.80 -2.16
C LEU A 229 16.60 -18.49 -1.80
N ILE A 230 17.38 -18.49 -0.72
CA ILE A 230 18.19 -17.33 -0.32
C ILE A 230 19.25 -17.00 -1.38
N LEU A 231 19.88 -18.02 -1.96
CA LEU A 231 20.87 -17.83 -3.03
C LEU A 231 20.23 -17.24 -4.29
N ILE A 232 19.05 -17.72 -4.69
CA ILE A 232 18.30 -17.16 -5.83
C ILE A 232 17.90 -15.71 -5.55
N TYR A 233 17.41 -15.41 -4.36
CA TYR A 233 17.07 -14.04 -3.95
C TYR A 233 18.30 -13.12 -3.92
N GLY A 234 19.43 -13.62 -3.42
CA GLY A 234 20.71 -12.88 -3.44
C GLY A 234 21.18 -12.57 -4.87
N ALA A 235 21.11 -13.56 -5.76
CA ALA A 235 21.46 -13.38 -7.17
C ALA A 235 20.53 -12.37 -7.87
N PHE A 236 19.23 -12.42 -7.56
CA PHE A 236 18.24 -11.44 -8.02
C PHE A 236 18.60 -10.02 -7.56
N MET A 237 18.87 -9.83 -6.27
CA MET A 237 19.26 -8.54 -5.70
C MET A 237 20.52 -7.98 -6.33
N VAL A 238 21.56 -8.81 -6.50
CA VAL A 238 22.81 -8.40 -7.16
C VAL A 238 22.57 -8.02 -8.61
N THR A 239 21.70 -8.74 -9.31
CA THR A 239 21.37 -8.47 -10.71
C THR A 239 20.60 -7.15 -10.84
N CYS A 240 19.60 -6.90 -9.99
CA CYS A 240 18.86 -5.63 -9.97
C CYS A 240 19.77 -4.43 -9.63
N LEU A 241 20.63 -4.57 -8.62
CA LEU A 241 21.60 -3.52 -8.25
C LEU A 241 22.65 -3.31 -9.34
N GLY A 242 23.11 -4.39 -9.98
CA GLY A 242 24.07 -4.34 -11.08
C GLY A 242 23.50 -3.65 -12.32
N PHE A 243 22.24 -3.93 -12.66
CA PHE A 243 21.53 -3.24 -13.74
C PHE A 243 21.38 -1.73 -13.47
N GLU A 244 21.07 -1.35 -12.23
CA GLU A 244 21.01 0.07 -11.85
C GLU A 244 22.40 0.74 -11.95
N ALA A 245 23.44 0.09 -11.39
CA ALA A 245 24.79 0.62 -11.36
C ALA A 245 25.45 0.71 -12.75
N TRP A 246 25.16 -0.24 -13.63
CA TRP A 246 25.72 -0.28 -14.99
C TRP A 246 24.88 0.50 -16.00
N GLY A 247 23.57 0.60 -15.77
CA GLY A 247 22.59 1.17 -16.71
C GLY A 247 22.25 2.64 -16.51
N GLY A 248 22.91 3.32 -15.56
CA GLY A 248 22.65 4.66 -15.04
C GLY A 248 21.60 5.49 -15.80
N ARG A 249 20.42 5.68 -15.20
CA ARG A 249 19.19 6.41 -15.64
C ARG A 249 18.68 6.23 -17.09
N LYS A 250 19.53 6.01 -18.10
CA LYS A 250 19.21 6.01 -19.53
C LYS A 250 18.75 4.67 -20.07
N LEU A 251 19.21 3.54 -19.52
CA LEU A 251 18.76 2.22 -20.01
C LEU A 251 17.39 1.80 -19.45
N LEU A 252 17.00 2.30 -18.28
CA LEU A 252 15.72 1.99 -17.63
C LEU A 252 14.52 2.75 -18.23
N THR A 253 14.76 3.87 -18.90
CA THR A 253 13.74 4.61 -19.67
C THR A 253 13.64 4.16 -21.12
N THR A 254 14.45 3.19 -21.56
CA THR A 254 14.38 2.71 -22.94
C THR A 254 13.16 1.82 -23.07
N ASN A 255 12.02 2.45 -23.36
CA ASN A 255 10.81 1.81 -23.86
C ASN A 255 11.19 0.82 -24.96
N ILE A 256 11.13 -0.48 -24.69
CA ILE A 256 11.14 -1.50 -25.73
C ILE A 256 9.68 -1.67 -26.21
N GLY A 257 9.13 -0.60 -26.77
CA GLY A 257 7.94 -0.61 -27.61
C GLY A 257 8.39 -0.36 -29.05
N PRO A 258 7.78 -1.01 -30.07
CA PRO A 258 8.24 -0.88 -31.44
C PRO A 258 8.19 0.59 -31.87
N GLN A 259 9.23 1.01 -32.57
CA GLN A 259 9.33 2.24 -33.37
C GLN A 259 8.17 2.32 -34.39
N VAL A 260 6.97 2.65 -33.93
CA VAL A 260 5.85 3.09 -34.77
C VAL A 260 5.60 4.55 -34.46
N ARG A 261 6.55 5.39 -34.87
CA ARG A 261 6.23 6.77 -35.28
C ARG A 261 6.90 7.02 -36.63
N SER A 262 6.39 6.30 -37.62
CA SER A 262 6.18 6.88 -38.94
C SER A 262 5.46 8.21 -38.71
N GLY A 263 6.19 9.29 -38.93
CA GLY A 263 5.76 10.65 -38.72
C GLY A 263 6.72 11.54 -39.48
N ASN A 264 6.63 11.45 -40.81
CA ASN A 264 7.19 12.40 -41.75
C ASN A 264 7.04 13.82 -41.18
N PHE A 265 8.14 14.41 -40.74
CA PHE A 265 8.25 15.86 -40.68
C PHE A 265 8.47 16.35 -42.12
N ASP A 266 7.37 16.34 -42.88
CA ASP A 266 7.31 17.04 -44.16
C ASP A 266 6.88 18.48 -43.87
N PHE A 267 7.89 19.33 -43.61
CA PHE A 267 7.72 20.78 -43.60
C PHE A 267 7.53 21.23 -45.05
N ARG A 268 6.28 21.27 -45.52
CA ARG A 268 5.91 22.10 -46.68
C ARG A 268 5.24 23.37 -46.19
N ALA A 269 6.03 24.43 -46.26
CA ALA A 269 5.55 25.80 -46.42
C ALA A 269 4.76 25.92 -47.72
N SER A 270 3.60 26.59 -47.67
CA SER A 270 3.15 27.62 -48.61
C SER A 270 1.64 27.83 -48.50
N ASP A 271 1.29 29.09 -48.25
CA ASP A 271 0.05 29.83 -48.54
C ASP A 271 -1.18 29.64 -47.61
#